data_AF-A0AAQ3KWJ6-F1
#
_entry.id   AF-A0AAQ3KWJ6-F1
#
_cell.length_a   1.000
_cell.length_b   1.000
_cell.length_c   1.000
_cell.angle_alpha   90.00
_cell.angle_beta   90.00
_cell.angle_gamma   90.00
#
_symmetry.space_group_name_H-M   'P 1'
#
loop_
_entity.id
_entity.type
_entity.pdbx_description
1 polymer ?
#
loop_
_entity_poly.entity_id
_entity_poly.type
_entity_poly.pdbx_seq_one_letter_code
_entity_poly.pdbx_strand_id
1 'polypeptide(L)'
;MGLDIGPDSIKQFSETLESTKTIIWNGPMGVFEFEKFAVGTEAIAKKLADLSEKGVTTIIGGGDSVAAVEKVGLADKMNHISTGGGASLELLEGKALPGVLALNDA
;
A
#
# COMPACT_ATOMS: atom_id res chain seq x y z
N MET A 1 -23.41 -2.21 -8.78
CA MET A 1 -22.18 -2.77 -8.17
C MET A 1 -21.35 -1.60 -7.67
N GLY A 2 -20.76 -1.68 -6.48
CA GLY A 2 -19.75 -0.71 -6.04
C GLY A 2 -18.39 -1.11 -6.60
N LEU A 3 -17.69 -0.18 -7.26
CA LEU A 3 -16.44 -0.46 -7.99
C LEU A 3 -15.24 0.37 -7.50
N ASP A 4 -15.49 1.36 -6.64
CA ASP A 4 -14.49 2.20 -5.97
C ASP A 4 -15.11 2.73 -4.67
N ILE A 5 -14.25 3.19 -3.76
CA ILE A 5 -14.70 3.85 -2.53
C ILE A 5 -15.20 5.27 -2.82
N GLY A 6 -16.25 5.67 -2.10
CA GLY A 6 -16.83 7.00 -2.23
C GLY A 6 -16.04 8.09 -1.49
N PRO A 7 -16.37 9.37 -1.72
CA PRO A 7 -15.68 10.52 -1.11
C PRO A 7 -15.69 10.48 0.43
N ASP A 8 -16.77 10.01 1.05
CA ASP A 8 -16.86 9.91 2.51
C ASP A 8 -15.89 8.86 3.08
N SER A 9 -15.72 7.72 2.38
CA SER A 9 -14.77 6.68 2.77
C SER A 9 -13.33 7.16 2.58
N ILE A 10 -13.04 7.88 1.48
CA ILE A 10 -11.73 8.50 1.25
C ILE A 10 -11.39 9.45 2.41
N LYS A 11 -12.34 10.28 2.82
CA LYS A 11 -12.17 11.21 3.95
C LYS A 11 -11.89 10.46 5.26
N GLN A 12 -12.73 9.48 5.61
CA GLN A 12 -12.58 8.72 6.85
C GLN A 12 -11.25 7.96 6.92
N PHE A 13 -10.84 7.32 5.83
CA PHE A 13 -9.55 6.64 5.77
C PHE A 13 -8.40 7.63 5.89
N SER A 14 -8.45 8.75 5.18
CA SER A 14 -7.41 9.78 5.24
C SER A 14 -7.24 10.36 6.65
N GLU A 15 -8.34 10.59 7.37
CA GLU A 15 -8.32 11.06 8.76
C GLU A 15 -7.71 10.02 9.71
N THR A 16 -8.09 8.74 9.54
CA THR A 16 -7.55 7.64 10.34
C THR A 16 -6.02 7.53 10.16
N LEU A 17 -5.56 7.62 8.91
CA LEU A 17 -4.16 7.45 8.54
C LEU A 17 -3.24 8.51 9.17
N GLU A 18 -3.71 9.75 9.41
CA GLU A 18 -2.91 10.83 10.01
C GLU A 18 -2.37 10.51 11.42
N SER A 19 -3.06 9.65 12.16
CA SER A 19 -2.64 9.25 13.50
C SER A 19 -1.62 8.11 13.52
N THR A 20 -1.32 7.52 12.36
CA THR A 20 -0.56 6.27 12.23
C THR A 20 0.94 6.54 12.16
N LYS A 21 1.75 5.59 12.66
CA LYS A 21 3.22 5.65 12.58
C LYS A 21 3.83 4.68 11.57
N THR A 22 3.13 3.58 11.30
CA THR A 22 3.51 2.58 10.32
C THR A 22 2.26 2.11 9.59
N ILE A 23 2.29 2.13 8.26
CA ILE A 23 1.18 1.75 7.40
C ILE A 23 1.67 0.67 6.44
N ILE A 24 0.91 -0.42 6.35
CA ILE A 24 1.11 -1.46 5.34
C ILE A 24 -0.12 -1.44 4.44
N TRP A 25 0.08 -1.21 3.15
CA TRP A 25 -1.00 -1.16 2.16
C TRP A 25 -0.87 -2.31 1.17
N ASN A 26 -1.91 -3.13 1.08
CA ASN A 26 -1.96 -4.32 0.24
C ASN A 26 -3.36 -4.49 -0.38
N GLY A 27 -3.58 -3.85 -1.52
CA GLY A 27 -4.78 -3.93 -2.34
C GLY A 27 -5.32 -2.54 -2.73
N PRO A 28 -5.55 -2.27 -4.02
CA PRO A 28 -6.26 -1.07 -4.47
C PRO A 28 -7.64 -0.93 -3.81
N MET A 29 -8.14 0.30 -3.74
CA MET A 29 -9.44 0.61 -3.11
C MET A 29 -10.63 0.37 -4.04
N GLY A 30 -10.36 0.12 -5.32
CA GLY A 30 -11.34 -0.06 -6.39
C GLY A 30 -10.69 -0.68 -7.63
N VAL A 31 -11.45 -0.74 -8.73
CA VAL A 31 -10.97 -1.27 -10.03
C VAL A 31 -10.14 -0.21 -10.75
N PHE A 32 -8.96 0.10 -10.21
CA PHE A 32 -8.09 1.23 -10.57
C PHE A 32 -7.57 1.20 -12.03
N GLU A 33 -7.69 0.06 -12.69
CA GLU A 33 -7.39 -0.12 -14.10
C GLU A 33 -8.29 0.78 -14.97
N PHE A 34 -9.52 1.05 -14.53
CA PHE A 34 -10.42 2.00 -15.16
C PHE A 34 -10.37 3.35 -14.45
N GLU A 35 -10.03 4.42 -15.18
CA GLU A 35 -9.90 5.77 -14.61
C GLU A 35 -11.13 6.25 -13.82
N LYS A 36 -12.33 5.85 -14.26
CA LYS A 36 -13.60 6.18 -13.57
C LYS A 36 -13.72 5.57 -12.17
N PHE A 37 -12.94 4.55 -11.85
CA PHE A 37 -12.95 3.79 -10.59
C PHE A 37 -11.57 3.78 -9.91
N ALA A 38 -10.68 4.69 -10.31
CA ALA A 38 -9.34 4.82 -9.74
C ALA A 38 -9.25 5.87 -8.63
N VAL A 39 -10.25 6.75 -8.50
CA VAL A 39 -10.21 7.95 -7.65
C VAL A 39 -9.88 7.60 -6.20
N GLY A 40 -10.52 6.59 -5.64
CA GLY A 40 -10.26 6.14 -4.28
C GLY A 40 -8.85 5.61 -4.08
N THR A 41 -8.40 4.77 -5.02
CA THR A 41 -7.03 4.21 -5.01
C THR A 41 -5.98 5.31 -5.09
N GLU A 42 -6.14 6.27 -5.99
CA GLU A 42 -5.21 7.40 -6.13
C GLU A 42 -5.22 8.30 -4.90
N ALA A 43 -6.38 8.55 -4.31
CA ALA A 43 -6.50 9.40 -3.12
C ALA A 43 -5.74 8.79 -1.93
N ILE A 44 -5.87 7.47 -1.72
CA ILE A 44 -5.11 6.77 -0.68
C ILE A 44 -3.62 6.75 -1.04
N ALA A 45 -3.23 6.46 -2.28
CA ALA A 45 -1.82 6.49 -2.69
C ALA A 45 -1.17 7.88 -2.44
N LYS A 46 -1.84 8.97 -2.82
CA LYS A 46 -1.41 10.35 -2.55
C LYS A 46 -1.27 10.60 -1.04
N LYS A 47 -2.24 10.15 -0.25
CA LYS A 47 -2.21 10.30 1.20
C LYS A 47 -1.02 9.58 1.84
N LEU A 48 -0.72 8.37 1.39
CA LEU A 48 0.42 7.60 1.90
C LEU A 48 1.75 8.25 1.53
N ALA A 49 1.88 8.76 0.31
CA ALA A 49 3.07 9.51 -0.11
C ALA A 49 3.30 10.75 0.79
N ASP A 50 2.25 11.55 1.04
CA ASP A 50 2.33 12.71 1.92
C ASP A 50 2.76 12.34 3.36
N LEU A 51 2.25 11.23 3.88
CA LEU A 51 2.61 10.74 5.22
C LEU A 51 4.05 10.21 5.28
N SER A 52 4.52 9.60 4.20
CA SER A 52 5.89 9.12 4.05
C SER A 52 6.90 10.28 4.15
N GLU A 53 6.60 11.40 3.48
CA GLU A 53 7.39 12.63 3.57
C GLU A 53 7.39 13.24 4.98
N LYS A 54 6.33 13.00 5.77
CA LYS A 54 6.23 13.38 7.20
C LYS A 54 6.89 12.39 8.15
N GLY A 55 7.58 11.36 7.64
CA GLY A 55 8.30 10.37 8.44
C GLY A 55 7.45 9.22 9.00
N VAL A 56 6.24 9.01 8.47
CA VAL A 56 5.45 7.80 8.74
C VAL A 56 5.98 6.68 7.86
N THR A 57 6.28 5.51 8.44
CA THR A 57 6.76 4.37 7.65
C THR A 57 5.63 3.81 6.78
N THR A 58 5.78 3.84 5.47
CA THR A 58 4.83 3.23 4.52
C THR A 58 5.45 2.04 3.80
N ILE A 59 4.72 0.93 3.79
CA ILE A 59 5.09 -0.32 3.13
C ILE A 59 3.99 -0.67 2.13
N ILE A 60 4.34 -0.68 0.84
CA ILE A 60 3.42 -1.10 -0.22
C ILE A 60 3.69 -2.56 -0.56
N GLY A 61 2.66 -3.40 -0.46
CA GLY A 61 2.71 -4.82 -0.78
C GLY A 61 1.66 -5.22 -1.81
N GLY A 62 1.91 -6.33 -2.50
CA GLY A 62 1.03 -6.87 -3.53
C GLY A 62 1.21 -6.20 -4.90
N GLY A 63 1.18 -7.00 -5.97
CA GLY A 63 1.47 -6.54 -7.33
C GLY A 63 0.57 -5.39 -7.79
N ASP A 64 -0.73 -5.45 -7.48
CA ASP A 64 -1.69 -4.42 -7.91
C ASP A 64 -1.50 -3.10 -7.16
N SER A 65 -1.16 -3.13 -5.86
CA SER A 65 -0.86 -1.90 -5.11
C SER A 65 0.40 -1.22 -5.63
N VAL A 66 1.42 -2.02 -5.97
CA VAL A 66 2.66 -1.52 -6.58
C VAL A 66 2.36 -0.88 -7.94
N ALA A 67 1.61 -1.57 -8.80
CA ALA A 67 1.19 -1.03 -10.09
C ALA A 67 0.37 0.26 -9.94
N ALA A 68 -0.49 0.33 -8.92
CA ALA A 68 -1.29 1.51 -8.64
C ALA A 68 -0.42 2.74 -8.26
N VAL A 69 0.58 2.57 -7.38
CA VAL A 69 1.49 3.69 -7.00
C VAL A 69 2.42 4.11 -8.13
N GLU A 70 2.86 3.16 -8.96
CA GLU A 70 3.67 3.44 -10.14
C GLU A 70 2.88 4.22 -11.19
N LYS A 71 1.63 3.81 -11.46
CA LYS A 71 0.74 4.49 -12.42
C LYS A 71 0.57 5.98 -12.12
N VAL A 72 0.56 6.35 -10.84
CA VAL A 72 0.43 7.76 -10.40
C VAL A 72 1.78 8.44 -10.12
N GLY A 73 2.90 7.78 -10.37
CA GLY A 73 4.24 8.35 -10.20
C GLY A 73 4.62 8.64 -8.75
N LEU A 74 4.09 7.86 -7.79
CA LEU A 74 4.35 8.04 -6.36
C LEU A 74 5.27 6.97 -5.76
N ALA A 75 5.77 6.04 -6.58
CA ALA A 75 6.60 4.94 -6.11
C ALA A 75 7.81 5.40 -5.28
N ASP A 76 8.54 6.40 -5.78
CA ASP A 76 9.74 6.95 -5.12
C ASP A 76 9.44 7.71 -3.82
N LYS A 77 8.17 8.01 -3.54
CA LYS A 77 7.75 8.69 -2.31
C LYS A 77 7.38 7.71 -1.18
N MET A 78 7.27 6.42 -1.47
CA MET A 78 6.98 5.40 -0.46
C MET A 78 8.28 4.97 0.23
N ASN A 79 8.21 4.58 1.51
CA ASN A 79 9.44 4.14 2.20
C ASN A 79 9.90 2.76 1.76
N HIS A 80 8.97 1.85 1.46
CA HIS A 80 9.28 0.54 0.93
C HIS A 80 8.23 0.04 -0.05
N ILE A 81 8.68 -0.44 -1.20
CA ILE A 81 7.88 -1.17 -2.18
C ILE A 81 8.34 -2.62 -2.16
N SER A 82 7.46 -3.52 -1.73
CA SER A 82 7.75 -4.94 -1.74
C SER A 82 7.48 -5.56 -3.11
N THR A 83 8.49 -6.22 -3.64
CA THR A 83 8.41 -7.09 -4.82
C THR A 83 8.16 -8.56 -4.43
N GLY A 84 8.02 -8.87 -3.13
CA GLY A 84 7.85 -10.23 -2.63
C GLY A 84 6.47 -10.83 -2.87
N GLY A 85 5.49 -10.03 -3.31
CA GLY A 85 4.14 -10.50 -3.61
C GLY A 85 3.55 -11.36 -2.48
N GLY A 86 3.22 -12.62 -2.80
CA GLY A 86 2.71 -13.59 -1.83
C GLY A 86 3.66 -13.87 -0.66
N ALA A 87 4.98 -13.89 -0.87
CA ALA A 87 5.94 -14.12 0.20
C ALA A 87 5.91 -13.02 1.27
N SER A 88 5.63 -11.76 0.87
CA SER A 88 5.44 -10.68 1.83
C SER A 88 4.16 -10.81 2.63
N LEU A 89 3.06 -11.29 2.05
CA LEU A 89 1.87 -11.62 2.84
C LEU A 89 2.15 -12.76 3.80
N GLU A 90 2.78 -13.85 3.36
CA GLU A 90 3.11 -14.98 4.24
C GLU A 90 3.98 -14.54 5.42
N LEU A 91 4.94 -13.65 5.17
CA LEU A 91 5.73 -13.03 6.23
C LEU A 91 4.86 -12.24 7.22
N LEU A 92 3.93 -11.42 6.71
CA LEU A 92 3.01 -10.62 7.54
C LEU A 92 1.98 -11.48 8.29
N GLU A 93 1.65 -12.66 7.76
CA GLU A 93 0.85 -13.68 8.44
C GLU A 93 1.64 -14.40 9.57
N GLY A 94 2.93 -14.11 9.71
CA GLY A 94 3.82 -14.71 10.72
C GLY A 94 4.32 -16.09 10.35
N LYS A 95 4.20 -16.50 9.08
CA LYS A 95 4.73 -17.78 8.61
C LYS A 95 6.25 -17.71 8.51
N ALA A 96 6.89 -18.83 8.81
CA ALA A 96 8.31 -18.99 8.56
C ALA A 96 8.57 -19.10 7.05
N LEU A 97 9.34 -18.17 6.50
CA LEU A 97 9.78 -18.25 5.11
C LEU A 97 11.04 -19.15 5.03
N PRO A 98 11.00 -20.29 4.32
CA PRO A 98 12.12 -21.24 4.30
C PRO A 98 13.45 -20.62 3.84
N GLY A 99 13.39 -19.73 2.83
CA GLY A 99 14.57 -19.03 2.33
C GLY A 99 15.17 -18.04 3.31
N VAL A 100 14.36 -17.46 4.22
CA VAL A 100 14.85 -16.57 5.28
C VAL A 100 15.46 -17.38 6.42
N LEU A 101 14.84 -18.51 6.80
CA LEU A 101 15.37 -19.40 7.84
C LEU A 101 16.71 -20.04 7.50
N ALA A 102 17.01 -20.20 6.21
CA ALA A 102 18.27 -20.79 5.75
C ALA A 102 19.47 -19.82 5.83
N LEU A 103 19.22 -18.54 6.13
CA LEU A 103 20.29 -17.54 6.28
C LEU A 103 21.00 -17.71 7.63
N ASN A 104 22.31 -17.48 7.64
CA ASN A 104 23.07 -17.41 8.89
C ASN A 104 22.78 -16.08 9.60
N ASP A 105 22.89 -16.08 10.93
CA ASP A 105 22.89 -14.84 11.71
C ASP A 105 24.10 -13.96 11.36
N ALA A 106 23.95 -12.65 11.56
CA ALA A 106 24.97 -11.63 11.28
C ALA A 106 26.13 -11.65 12.28
#